data_AF-A0A9E3AQJ5-F1
#
_entry.id   AF-A0A9E3AQJ5-F1
#
_cell.length_a   1.000
_cell.length_b   1.000
_cell.length_c   1.000
_cell.angle_alpha   90.00
_cell.angle_beta   90.00
_cell.angle_gamma   90.00
#
_symmetry.space_group_name_H-M   'P 1'
#
loop_
_entity.id
_entity.type
_entity.pdbx_description
1 polymer ?
#
loop_
_entity_poly.entity_id
_entity_poly.type
_entity_poly.pdbx_seq_one_letter_code
_entity_poly.pdbx_strand_id
1 'polypeptide(L)' 'MARVDLTDFEWSVVQLLLPDKVRGVPPVDDRRVPNGIFWPLRPGAPGADIPVRYAPTRPT' A
#
# COMPACT_ATOMS: atom_id res chain seq x y z
N MET A 1 1.97 -0.14 -13.93
CA MET A 1 2.78 -0.36 -12.72
C MET A 1 3.92 0.64 -12.68
N ALA A 2 4.03 1.42 -11.61
CA ALA A 2 5.23 2.17 -11.30
C ALA A 2 6.34 1.19 -10.87
N ARG A 3 7.61 1.56 -11.08
CA ARG A 3 8.80 0.74 -10.78
C ARG A 3 8.90 0.24 -9.33
N VAL A 4 8.14 0.84 -8.42
CA VAL A 4 8.15 0.58 -6.98
C VAL A 4 6.84 -0.01 -6.45
N ASP A 5 5.86 -0.25 -7.34
CA ASP A 5 4.68 -1.05 -6.99
C ASP A 5 5.10 -2.51 -6.72
N LEU A 6 4.38 -3.18 -5.82
CA LEU A 6 4.50 -4.63 -5.63
C LEU A 6 4.10 -5.33 -6.93
N THR A 7 4.93 -6.30 -7.33
CA THR A 7 4.56 -7.27 -8.37
C THR A 7 3.43 -8.16 -7.88
N ASP A 8 2.69 -8.79 -8.80
CA ASP A 8 1.62 -9.73 -8.42
C ASP A 8 2.13 -10.89 -7.56
N PHE A 9 3.38 -11.33 -7.78
CA PHE A 9 4.02 -12.36 -6.96
C PHE A 9 4.32 -11.90 -5.54
N GLU A 10 4.95 -10.73 -5.38
CA GLU A 10 5.23 -10.17 -4.05
C GLU A 10 3.91 -9.88 -3.32
N TRP A 11 2.90 -9.42 -4.04
CA TRP A 11 1.55 -9.23 -3.52
C TRP A 11 0.94 -10.54 -2.99
N SER A 12 1.06 -11.65 -3.73
CA SER A 12 0.55 -12.95 -3.29
C SER A 12 1.15 -13.44 -1.98
N VAL A 13 2.37 -13.00 -1.63
CA VAL A 13 2.99 -13.29 -0.33
C VAL A 13 2.48 -12.34 0.74
N VAL A 14 2.43 -11.03 0.44
CA VAL A 14 2.00 -10.00 1.40
C VAL A 14 0.53 -10.18 1.80
N GLN A 15 -0.36 -10.50 0.85
CA GLN A 15 -1.78 -10.67 1.13
C GLN A 15 -2.07 -11.76 2.17
N LEU A 16 -1.23 -12.80 2.24
CA LEU A 16 -1.39 -13.91 3.19
C LEU A 16 -1.01 -13.51 4.62
N LEU A 17 -0.23 -12.44 4.77
CA LEU A 17 0.22 -11.90 6.05
C LEU A 17 -0.66 -10.76 6.56
N LEU A 18 -1.57 -10.27 5.71
CA LEU A 18 -2.49 -9.22 6.10
C LEU A 18 -3.60 -9.78 7.00
N PRO A 19 -3.99 -9.03 8.04
CA PRO A 19 -5.12 -9.43 8.87
C PRO A 19 -6.41 -9.39 8.04
N ASP A 20 -7.04 -10.56 7.88
CA ASP A 20 -8.33 -10.75 7.18
C ASP A 20 -9.51 -10.00 7.85
N LYS A 21 -9.33 -9.53 9.09
CA LYS A 21 -10.40 -8.90 9.87
C LYS A 21 -10.64 -7.45 9.44
N VAL A 22 -11.70 -7.25 8.66
CA VAL A 22 -12.29 -5.94 8.36
C VAL A 22 -12.81 -5.30 9.66
N ARG A 23 -12.00 -4.44 10.30
CA ARG A 23 -12.45 -3.62 11.44
C ARG A 23 -13.15 -2.36 10.92
N GLY A 24 -14.46 -2.46 10.69
CA GLY A 24 -15.39 -1.31 10.61
C GLY A 24 -15.21 -0.31 9.47
N VAL A 25 -14.10 -0.35 8.73
CA VAL A 25 -13.84 0.46 7.54
C VAL A 25 -13.66 -0.50 6.37
N PRO A 26 -14.46 -0.40 5.29
CA PRO A 26 -14.24 -1.22 4.11
C PRO A 26 -12.81 -0.99 3.62
N PRO A 27 -12.04 -2.06 3.35
CA PRO A 27 -10.65 -1.91 2.96
C PRO A 27 -10.58 -1.02 1.72
N VAL A 28 -9.95 0.14 1.88
CA VAL A 28 -9.44 0.92 0.75
C VAL A 28 -8.39 0.02 0.10
N ASP A 29 -8.68 -0.42 -1.13
CA ASP A 29 -7.85 -1.25 -2.02
C ASP A 29 -6.70 -1.97 -1.31
N ASP A 30 -6.79 -3.27 -1.08
CA ASP A 30 -5.82 -4.04 -0.28
C ASP A 30 -4.35 -3.80 -0.70
N ARG A 31 -4.12 -3.50 -1.99
CA ARG A 31 -2.81 -3.20 -2.58
C ARG A 31 -2.29 -1.77 -2.32
N ARG A 32 -3.16 -0.82 -1.98
CA ARG A 32 -2.83 0.61 -1.89
C ARG A 32 -1.93 0.93 -0.71
N VAL A 33 -2.26 0.40 0.46
CA VAL A 33 -1.48 0.64 1.69
C VAL A 33 -0.09 -0.01 1.59
N PRO A 34 0.04 -1.29 1.17
CA PRO A 34 1.36 -1.91 1.03
C PRO A 34 2.20 -1.25 -0.06
N ASN A 35 1.62 -0.88 -1.21
CA ASN A 35 2.36 -0.11 -2.22
C ASN A 35 2.83 1.26 -1.68
N GLY A 36 2.03 1.93 -0.85
CA GLY A 36 2.43 3.17 -0.17
C GLY A 36 3.58 2.99 0.83
N ILE A 37 3.66 1.85 1.51
CA ILE A 37 4.75 1.50 2.44
C ILE A 37 6.03 1.16 1.67
N PHE A 38 5.94 0.38 0.59
CA PHE A 38 7.12 -0.01 -0.20
C PHE A 38 7.63 1.11 -1.12
N TRP A 39 6.80 2.11 -1.42
CA TRP A 39 7.17 3.28 -2.23
C TRP A 39 8.40 4.02 -1.70
N PRO A 40 8.49 4.44 -0.42
CA PRO A 40 9.71 5.03 0.13
C PRO A 40 10.83 4.03 0.38
N LEU A 41 10.50 2.75 0.67
CA LEU A 41 11.49 1.74 1.04
C LEU A 41 12.38 1.26 -0.11
N ARG A 42 11.87 1.18 -1.35
CA ARG A 42 12.66 0.71 -2.50
C ARG A 42 13.66 1.73 -3.06
N PRO A 43 13.30 3.01 -3.25
CA PRO A 43 14.21 4.05 -3.72
C PRO A 43 14.88 4.85 -2.57
N GLY A 44 14.52 4.61 -1.31
CA GLY A 44 14.99 5.40 -0.17
C GLY A 44 14.39 6.81 -0.10
N ALA A 45 13.21 7.01 -0.70
CA ALA A 45 12.56 8.31 -0.74
C ALA A 45 11.92 8.66 0.62
N PRO A 46 11.82 9.96 0.98
CA PRO A 46 11.12 10.38 2.18
C PRO A 46 9.66 9.92 2.15
N GLY A 47 9.15 9.39 3.26
CA GLY A 47 7.74 8.98 3.40
C GLY A 47 6.72 10.13 3.19
N ALA A 48 7.18 11.38 3.15
CA ALA A 48 6.36 12.54 2.84
C ALA A 48 6.01 12.67 1.33
N ASP A 49 6.80 12.05 0.45
CA ASP A 49 6.62 12.10 -1.01
C ASP A 49 5.80 10.92 -1.55
N ILE A 50 5.00 10.28 -0.70
CA ILE A 50 4.11 9.20 -1.12
C ILE A 50 3.05 9.78 -2.07
N PRO A 51 2.92 9.25 -3.31
CA PRO A 51 1.89 9.70 -4.24
C PRO A 51 0.50 9.66 -3.61
N VAL A 52 -0.33 10.67 -3.89
CA VAL A 52 -1.71 10.78 -3.35
C VAL A 52 -2.56 9.52 -3.59
N ARG A 53 -2.24 8.78 -4.66
CA ARG A 53 -2.85 7.49 -4.99
C ARG A 53 -2.58 6.39 -3.96
N TYR A 54 -1.61 6.51 -3.05
CA TYR A 54 -1.38 5.58 -1.93
C TYR A 54 -1.69 6.17 -0.56
N ALA A 55 -1.78 7.50 -0.44
CA ALA A 55 -2.15 8.14 0.83
C ALA A 55 -3.61 7.82 1.20
N PRO A 56 -3.92 7.54 2.48
CA PRO A 56 -5.30 7.35 2.91
C PRO A 56 -6.11 8.61 2.59
N THR A 57 -7.25 8.43 1.94
CA THR A 57 -8.15 9.54 1.61
C THR A 57 -8.66 10.11 2.93
N ARG A 58 -8.33 11.36 3.25
CA ARG A 58 -8.86 12.05 4.44
C ARG A 58 -10.39 12.12 4.31
N PRO A 59 -11.18 11.54 5.22
CA PRO A 59 -12.60 11.83 5.25
C PRO A 59 -12.74 13.27 5.75
N THR A 60 -13.34 14.12 4.94
CA THR A 60 -13.95 15.38 5.39
C THR A 60 -15.22 15.09 6.16
#